data_AF-A0A009M1L6-F1
#
_entry.id   AF-A0A009M1L6-F1
#
_cell.length_a   1.000
_cell.length_b   1.000
_cell.length_c   1.000
_cell.angle_alpha   90.00
_cell.angle_beta   90.00
_cell.angle_gamma   90.00
#
_symmetry.space_group_name_H-M   'P 1'
#
loop_
_entity.id
_entity.type
_entity.pdbx_description
1 polymer ?
#
loop_
_entity_poly.entity_id
_entity_poly.type
_entity_poly.pdbx_seq_one_letter_code
_entity_poly.pdbx_strand_id
1 'polypeptide(L)'
;VTGGVDGNPLEVITDIIGGVTGGIGDGTSPIAPVIDVVQGGIDILQGVESLKTEIINTGIDTVADTIIGILPQTEYPVSDLADLGTLTFETSRDTVNGTLEVISDLVGGDIQGATESATGVVETLITNGTTATGIVTDVVGSITDVVGGVTGGVDGNPLEVITDIIGGVTGGVDGNPLEVITDIIGGVTGGVDGNPLEVITDIIGGVTGGIGDGTSP
;
A
#
# COMPACT_ATOMS: atom_id res chain seq x y z
N VAL A 1 -4.98 -75.89 6.50
CA VAL A 1 -6.03 -76.08 7.52
C VAL A 1 -5.36 -76.07 8.88
N THR A 2 -5.54 -75.00 9.64
CA THR A 2 -5.80 -74.96 11.10
C THR A 2 -5.86 -73.49 11.54
N GLY A 3 -7.07 -72.93 11.61
CA GLY A 3 -7.38 -71.65 12.22
C GLY A 3 -8.87 -71.71 12.55
N GLY A 4 -9.18 -72.30 13.69
CA GLY A 4 -10.53 -72.67 14.07
C GLY A 4 -11.42 -71.43 14.17
N VAL A 5 -12.62 -71.51 13.61
CA VAL A 5 -13.71 -70.55 13.85
C VAL A 5 -14.42 -70.84 15.17
N ASP A 6 -13.66 -71.28 16.18
CA ASP A 6 -14.13 -71.53 17.55
C ASP A 6 -13.58 -70.46 18.53
N GLY A 7 -13.02 -69.37 18.00
CA GLY A 7 -12.56 -68.25 18.81
C GLY A 7 -13.74 -67.50 19.41
N ASN A 8 -13.64 -67.17 20.70
CA ASN A 8 -14.66 -66.31 21.31
C ASN A 8 -14.73 -64.98 20.52
N PRO A 9 -15.88 -64.27 20.47
CA PRO A 9 -16.03 -63.06 19.66
C PRO A 9 -14.93 -61.99 19.84
N LEU A 10 -14.29 -61.90 21.01
CA LEU A 10 -13.15 -61.01 21.27
C LEU A 10 -11.89 -61.39 20.51
N GLU A 11 -11.65 -62.67 20.26
CA GLU A 11 -10.50 -63.15 19.48
C GLU A 11 -10.65 -62.74 18.02
N VAL A 12 -11.85 -62.91 17.46
CA VAL A 12 -12.20 -62.42 16.11
C VAL A 12 -12.05 -60.90 16.02
N ILE A 13 -12.50 -60.14 17.02
CA ILE A 13 -12.33 -58.68 17.06
C ILE A 13 -10.85 -58.30 17.16
N THR A 14 -10.08 -59.03 17.96
CA THR A 14 -8.64 -58.79 18.12
C THR A 14 -7.88 -59.08 16.84
N ASP A 15 -8.24 -60.14 16.12
CA ASP A 15 -7.66 -60.49 14.82
C ASP A 15 -8.05 -59.48 13.73
N ILE A 16 -9.29 -58.98 13.73
CA ILE A 16 -9.73 -57.91 12.82
C ILE A 16 -8.96 -56.61 13.10
N ILE A 17 -8.88 -56.18 14.36
CA ILE A 17 -8.18 -54.95 14.76
C ILE A 17 -6.67 -55.08 14.48
N GLY A 18 -6.09 -56.24 14.83
CA GLY A 18 -4.69 -56.56 14.55
C GLY A 18 -4.39 -56.64 13.06
N GLY A 19 -5.32 -57.14 12.25
CA GLY A 19 -5.22 -57.15 10.79
C GLY A 19 -5.26 -55.75 10.16
N VAL A 20 -6.08 -54.84 10.70
CA VAL A 20 -6.17 -53.45 10.23
C VAL A 20 -4.95 -52.62 10.67
N THR A 21 -4.46 -52.82 11.89
CA THR A 21 -3.33 -52.04 12.44
C THR A 21 -1.95 -52.63 12.13
N GLY A 22 -1.83 -53.94 11.97
CA GLY A 22 -0.56 -54.67 11.78
C GLY A 22 -0.39 -55.41 10.45
N GLY A 23 -1.44 -55.51 9.62
CA GLY A 23 -1.43 -56.29 8.38
C GLY A 23 -1.56 -57.80 8.62
N ILE A 24 -2.46 -58.46 7.90
CA ILE A 24 -2.62 -59.92 7.95
C ILE A 24 -1.58 -60.55 7.02
N GLY A 25 -0.44 -60.99 7.57
CA GLY A 25 0.61 -61.71 6.84
C GLY A 25 1.44 -60.82 5.90
N ASP A 26 2.76 -60.95 6.00
CA ASP A 26 3.79 -60.39 5.10
C ASP A 26 3.87 -58.85 4.91
N GLY A 27 3.33 -58.06 5.84
CA GLY A 27 4.12 -56.93 6.34
C GLY A 27 3.84 -55.49 5.86
N THR A 28 2.62 -55.12 5.47
CA THR A 28 2.20 -53.70 5.48
C THR A 28 0.76 -53.55 5.94
N SER A 29 0.51 -52.60 6.84
CA SER A 29 -0.86 -52.28 7.26
C SER A 29 -1.68 -51.77 6.06
N PRO A 30 -2.95 -52.22 5.89
CA PRO A 30 -3.85 -51.67 4.88
C PRO A 30 -4.07 -50.15 5.00
N ILE A 31 -3.77 -49.54 6.15
CA ILE A 31 -3.89 -48.08 6.36
C ILE A 31 -2.59 -47.32 6.05
N ALA A 32 -1.48 -47.99 5.76
CA ALA A 32 -0.21 -47.33 5.44
C ALA A 32 -0.32 -46.30 4.29
N PRO A 33 -1.04 -46.59 3.17
CA PRO A 33 -1.25 -45.58 2.13
C PRO A 33 -2.00 -44.33 2.61
N VAL A 34 -2.90 -44.48 3.60
CA VAL A 34 -3.63 -43.37 4.20
C VAL A 34 -2.71 -42.53 5.08
N ILE A 35 -1.80 -43.18 5.82
CA ILE A 35 -0.79 -42.48 6.65
C ILE A 35 0.15 -41.67 5.76
N ASP A 36 0.60 -42.22 4.63
CA ASP A 36 1.48 -41.52 3.68
C ASP A 36 0.78 -40.28 3.08
N VAL A 37 -0.51 -40.39 2.73
CA VAL A 37 -1.30 -39.25 2.24
C VAL A 37 -1.49 -38.19 3.34
N VAL A 38 -1.75 -38.61 4.58
CA VAL A 38 -1.88 -37.68 5.72
C VAL A 38 -0.56 -36.97 6.00
N GLN A 39 0.56 -37.68 5.94
CA GLN A 39 1.88 -37.08 6.15
C GLN A 39 2.23 -36.10 5.02
N GLY A 40 1.96 -36.45 3.76
CA GLY A 40 2.12 -35.53 2.64
C GLY A 40 1.23 -34.28 2.77
N GLY A 41 0.02 -34.42 3.31
CA GLY A 41 -0.85 -33.28 3.64
C GLY A 41 -0.29 -32.39 4.75
N ILE A 42 0.32 -32.98 5.79
CA ILE A 42 1.01 -32.24 6.86
C ILE A 42 2.22 -31.49 6.31
N ASP A 43 3.01 -32.11 5.44
CA ASP A 43 4.18 -31.49 4.83
C ASP A 43 3.78 -30.28 3.96
N ILE A 44 2.68 -30.39 3.21
CA ILE A 44 2.10 -29.27 2.46
C ILE A 44 1.62 -28.16 3.40
N LEU A 45 0.94 -28.52 4.50
CA LEU A 45 0.44 -27.53 5.47
C LEU A 45 1.58 -26.76 6.15
N GLN A 46 2.68 -27.44 6.49
CA GLN A 46 3.90 -26.81 7.00
C GLN A 46 4.58 -25.94 5.95
N GLY A 47 4.56 -26.36 4.68
CA GLY A 47 5.01 -25.55 3.55
C GLY A 47 4.23 -24.23 3.46
N VAL A 48 2.90 -24.29 3.55
CA VAL A 48 2.02 -23.12 3.58
C VAL A 48 2.29 -22.24 4.80
N GLU A 49 2.55 -22.82 5.97
CA GLU A 49 2.89 -22.08 7.19
C GLU A 49 4.21 -21.31 7.05
N SER A 50 5.23 -21.94 6.46
CA SER A 50 6.51 -21.28 6.18
C SER A 50 6.38 -20.15 5.15
N LEU A 51 5.59 -20.38 4.09
CA LEU A 51 5.32 -19.38 3.06
C LEU A 51 4.58 -18.17 3.62
N LYS A 52 3.63 -18.39 4.54
CA LYS A 52 2.95 -17.30 5.25
C LYS A 52 3.95 -16.38 5.97
N THR A 53 4.90 -16.96 6.71
CA THR A 53 5.92 -16.18 7.42
C THR A 53 6.85 -15.44 6.44
N GLU A 54 7.24 -16.07 5.34
CA GLU A 54 8.06 -15.46 4.29
C GLU A 54 7.36 -14.26 3.62
N ILE A 55 6.08 -14.40 3.26
CA ILE A 55 5.28 -13.32 2.67
C ILE A 55 5.16 -12.15 3.65
N ILE A 56 4.92 -12.42 4.94
CA ILE A 56 4.83 -11.39 5.97
C ILE A 56 6.16 -10.63 6.10
N ASN A 57 7.27 -11.35 6.24
CA ASN A 57 8.59 -10.72 6.41
C ASN A 57 8.98 -9.92 5.16
N THR A 58 8.79 -10.49 3.97
CA THR A 58 9.07 -9.81 2.69
C THR A 58 8.19 -8.58 2.51
N GLY A 59 6.91 -8.65 2.89
CA GLY A 59 5.98 -7.52 2.84
C GLY A 59 6.40 -6.40 3.79
N ILE A 60 6.82 -6.74 5.02
CA ILE A 60 7.33 -5.78 6.00
C ILE A 60 8.59 -5.09 5.47
N ASP A 61 9.56 -5.85 4.96
CA ASP A 61 10.81 -5.30 4.45
C ASP A 61 10.55 -4.38 3.24
N THR A 62 9.66 -4.79 2.34
CA THR A 62 9.27 -3.98 1.17
C THR A 62 8.60 -2.66 1.59
N VAL A 63 7.70 -2.70 2.57
CA VAL A 63 7.03 -1.49 3.10
C VAL A 63 8.01 -0.58 3.84
N ALA A 64 8.91 -1.15 4.64
CA ALA A 64 9.94 -0.39 5.34
C ALA A 64 10.88 0.34 4.37
N ASP A 65 11.30 -0.34 3.30
CA ASP A 65 12.19 0.23 2.28
C ASP A 65 11.50 1.27 1.39
N THR A 66 10.20 1.11 1.11
CA THR A 66 9.48 1.95 0.13
C THR A 66 8.72 3.12 0.76
N ILE A 67 8.12 2.94 1.95
CA ILE A 67 7.11 3.89 2.49
C ILE A 67 7.70 4.87 3.51
N ILE A 68 8.69 4.45 4.31
CA ILE A 68 9.22 5.29 5.40
C ILE A 68 10.15 6.41 4.88
N GLY A 69 10.77 6.24 3.72
CA GLY A 69 11.71 7.23 3.16
C GLY A 69 11.09 8.46 2.51
N ILE A 70 9.77 8.45 2.22
CA ILE A 70 9.19 9.38 1.22
C ILE A 70 7.87 10.03 1.66
N LEU A 71 7.44 9.95 2.92
CA LEU A 71 6.09 10.43 3.28
C LEU A 71 6.06 11.90 3.74
N PRO A 72 5.63 12.86 2.91
CA PRO A 72 5.02 14.09 3.40
C PRO A 72 3.66 13.75 4.02
N GLN A 73 3.38 14.38 5.16
CA GLN A 73 2.20 14.17 5.99
C GLN A 73 0.96 14.74 5.29
N THR A 74 0.32 13.97 4.40
CA THR A 74 -1.05 14.24 3.99
C THR A 74 -2.01 13.40 4.82
N GLU A 75 -3.01 14.05 5.39
CA GLU A 75 -3.95 13.51 6.38
C GLU A 75 -4.96 12.50 5.79
N TYR A 76 -4.94 12.28 4.47
CA TYR A 76 -5.93 11.49 3.72
C TYR A 76 -5.61 9.98 3.57
N PRO A 77 -4.44 9.56 3.04
CA PRO A 77 -4.19 8.14 2.75
C PRO A 77 -4.17 7.22 3.98
N VAL A 78 -3.94 7.78 5.18
CA VAL A 78 -3.95 7.00 6.42
C VAL A 78 -5.38 6.61 6.83
N SER A 79 -6.36 7.48 6.58
CA SER A 79 -7.78 7.19 6.86
C SER A 79 -8.30 6.12 5.91
N ASP A 80 -8.06 6.29 4.61
CA ASP A 80 -8.50 5.34 3.58
C ASP A 80 -7.87 3.96 3.80
N LEU A 81 -6.60 3.90 4.24
CA LEU A 81 -5.95 2.64 4.60
C LEU A 81 -6.58 1.97 5.85
N ALA A 82 -7.04 2.76 6.82
CA ALA A 82 -7.76 2.23 7.98
C ALA A 82 -9.14 1.67 7.58
N ASP A 83 -9.84 2.34 6.65
CA ASP A 83 -11.10 1.87 6.09
C ASP A 83 -10.90 0.57 5.29
N LEU A 84 -9.81 0.46 4.52
CA LEU A 84 -9.45 -0.79 3.83
C LEU A 84 -9.16 -1.94 4.81
N GLY A 85 -8.48 -1.63 5.92
CA GLY A 85 -8.22 -2.60 6.99
C GLY A 85 -9.51 -3.09 7.64
N THR A 86 -10.44 -2.18 7.91
CA THR A 86 -11.77 -2.49 8.45
C THR A 86 -12.57 -3.36 7.49
N LEU A 87 -12.64 -2.96 6.21
CA LEU A 87 -13.33 -3.69 5.16
C LEU A 87 -12.77 -5.10 4.99
N THR A 88 -11.44 -5.27 5.08
CA THR A 88 -10.79 -6.58 4.99
C THR A 88 -11.20 -7.50 6.14
N PHE A 89 -11.26 -6.97 7.37
CA PHE A 89 -11.70 -7.73 8.53
C PHE A 89 -13.18 -8.13 8.44
N GLU A 90 -14.04 -7.21 8.03
CA GLU A 90 -15.47 -7.50 7.81
C GLU A 90 -15.67 -8.53 6.68
N THR A 91 -14.95 -8.39 5.57
CA THR A 91 -14.97 -9.36 4.46
C THR A 91 -14.57 -10.76 4.95
N SER A 92 -13.48 -10.85 5.72
CA SER A 92 -13.04 -12.13 6.29
C SER A 92 -14.09 -12.74 7.21
N ARG A 93 -14.69 -11.93 8.09
CA ARG A 93 -15.74 -12.39 9.01
C ARG A 93 -16.96 -12.90 8.26
N ASP A 94 -17.44 -12.14 7.29
CA ASP A 94 -18.68 -12.44 6.58
C ASP A 94 -18.50 -13.62 5.62
N THR A 95 -17.34 -13.72 4.96
CA THR A 95 -16.96 -14.90 4.15
C THR A 95 -16.89 -16.16 5.00
N VAL A 96 -16.29 -16.10 6.19
CA VAL A 96 -16.22 -17.25 7.11
C VAL A 96 -17.63 -17.67 7.56
N ASN A 97 -18.46 -16.72 7.98
CA ASN A 97 -19.82 -17.01 8.42
C ASN A 97 -20.66 -17.61 7.28
N GLY A 98 -20.62 -17.03 6.09
CA GLY A 98 -21.33 -17.56 4.92
C GLY A 98 -20.80 -18.93 4.49
N THR A 99 -19.49 -19.17 4.56
CA THR A 99 -18.92 -20.49 4.25
C THR A 99 -19.35 -21.55 5.27
N LEU A 100 -19.42 -21.19 6.56
CA LEU A 100 -19.92 -22.10 7.59
C LEU A 100 -21.41 -22.42 7.39
N GLU A 101 -22.19 -21.48 6.89
CA GLU A 101 -23.59 -21.71 6.52
C GLU A 101 -23.69 -22.70 5.35
N VAL A 102 -22.88 -22.54 4.29
CA VAL A 102 -22.80 -23.51 3.18
C VAL A 102 -22.51 -24.93 3.68
N ILE A 103 -21.54 -25.06 4.59
CA ILE A 103 -21.18 -26.37 5.18
C ILE A 103 -22.34 -26.92 6.02
N SER A 104 -22.98 -26.06 6.82
CA SER A 104 -24.13 -26.43 7.66
C SER A 104 -25.27 -26.98 6.81
N ASP A 105 -25.63 -26.29 5.73
CA ASP A 105 -26.70 -26.69 4.82
C ASP A 105 -26.36 -28.00 4.10
N LEU A 106 -25.12 -28.15 3.63
CA LEU A 106 -24.67 -29.38 2.98
C LEU A 106 -24.70 -30.58 3.94
N VAL A 107 -24.27 -30.41 5.20
CA VAL A 107 -24.35 -31.46 6.24
C VAL A 107 -25.80 -31.76 6.62
N GLY A 108 -26.67 -30.76 6.58
CA GLY A 108 -28.12 -30.89 6.77
C GLY A 108 -28.84 -31.55 5.59
N GLY A 109 -28.17 -31.74 4.45
CA GLY A 109 -28.74 -32.29 3.22
C GLY A 109 -29.48 -31.28 2.34
N ASP A 110 -29.40 -29.99 2.65
CA ASP A 110 -29.99 -28.90 1.89
C ASP A 110 -29.00 -28.33 0.86
N ILE A 111 -29.00 -28.93 -0.33
CA ILE A 111 -28.15 -28.49 -1.44
C ILE A 111 -28.59 -27.12 -1.98
N GLN A 112 -29.88 -26.79 -1.89
CA GLN A 112 -30.40 -25.52 -2.39
C GLN A 112 -29.96 -24.37 -1.48
N GLY A 113 -30.14 -24.51 -0.15
CA GLY A 113 -29.61 -23.55 0.84
C GLY A 113 -28.10 -23.37 0.73
N ALA A 114 -27.35 -24.47 0.62
CA ALA A 114 -25.89 -24.40 0.44
C ALA A 114 -25.48 -23.62 -0.84
N THR A 115 -26.26 -23.71 -1.91
CA THR A 115 -26.01 -22.96 -3.15
C THR A 115 -26.34 -21.47 -2.99
N GLU A 116 -27.41 -21.15 -2.26
CA GLU A 116 -27.80 -19.77 -1.95
C GLU A 116 -26.74 -19.08 -1.07
N SER A 117 -26.30 -19.72 0.02
CA SER A 117 -25.23 -19.18 0.87
C SER A 117 -23.90 -19.05 0.14
N ALA A 118 -23.55 -19.99 -0.75
CA ALA A 118 -22.34 -19.89 -1.56
C ALA A 118 -22.41 -18.70 -2.53
N THR A 119 -23.59 -18.45 -3.10
CA THR A 119 -23.83 -17.26 -3.93
C THR A 119 -23.72 -15.98 -3.11
N GLY A 120 -24.26 -15.98 -1.88
CA GLY A 120 -24.13 -14.85 -0.94
C GLY A 120 -22.67 -14.53 -0.59
N VAL A 121 -21.84 -15.55 -0.34
CA VAL A 121 -20.39 -15.36 -0.12
C VAL A 121 -19.72 -14.72 -1.34
N VAL A 122 -20.05 -15.18 -2.55
CA VAL A 122 -19.50 -14.60 -3.79
C VAL A 122 -19.94 -13.15 -3.94
N GLU A 123 -21.20 -12.81 -3.65
CA GLU A 123 -21.70 -11.44 -3.69
C GLU A 123 -21.00 -10.53 -2.68
N THR A 124 -20.75 -11.02 -1.45
CA THR A 124 -19.93 -10.31 -0.46
C THR A 124 -18.52 -10.03 -0.98
N LEU A 125 -17.85 -11.05 -1.54
CA LEU A 125 -16.49 -10.89 -2.10
C LEU A 125 -16.46 -9.89 -3.25
N ILE A 126 -17.45 -9.92 -4.15
CA ILE A 126 -17.56 -8.97 -5.26
C ILE A 126 -17.78 -7.56 -4.72
N THR A 127 -18.77 -7.38 -3.85
CA THR A 127 -19.13 -6.07 -3.30
C THR A 127 -17.93 -5.46 -2.56
N ASN A 128 -17.32 -6.22 -1.65
CA ASN A 128 -16.19 -5.72 -0.87
C ASN A 128 -14.94 -5.54 -1.75
N GLY A 129 -14.74 -6.38 -2.76
CA GLY A 129 -13.68 -6.19 -3.77
C GLY A 129 -13.85 -4.88 -4.56
N THR A 130 -15.09 -4.53 -4.92
CA THR A 130 -15.37 -3.24 -5.59
C THR A 130 -15.13 -2.05 -4.67
N THR A 131 -15.54 -2.13 -3.40
CA THR A 131 -15.27 -1.09 -2.40
C THR A 131 -13.76 -0.93 -2.15
N ALA A 132 -13.04 -2.04 -1.98
CA ALA A 132 -11.59 -2.03 -1.81
C ALA A 132 -10.87 -1.38 -3.00
N THR A 133 -11.34 -1.64 -4.23
CA THR A 133 -10.81 -1.01 -5.45
C THR A 133 -11.02 0.51 -5.42
N GLY A 134 -12.18 0.97 -4.96
CA GLY A 134 -12.45 2.41 -4.77
C GLY A 134 -11.46 3.03 -3.79
N ILE A 135 -11.32 2.45 -2.60
CA ILE A 135 -10.39 2.92 -1.56
C ILE A 135 -8.95 2.97 -2.07
N VAL A 136 -8.49 1.93 -2.77
CA VAL A 136 -7.13 1.90 -3.35
C VAL A 136 -6.96 2.98 -4.42
N THR A 137 -7.99 3.25 -5.22
CA THR A 137 -7.96 4.32 -6.22
C THR A 137 -7.84 5.69 -5.56
N ASP A 138 -8.55 5.92 -4.47
CA ASP A 138 -8.52 7.18 -3.70
C ASP A 138 -7.14 7.40 -3.04
N VAL A 139 -6.56 6.34 -2.47
CA VAL A 139 -5.19 6.36 -1.92
C VAL A 139 -4.17 6.68 -3.02
N VAL A 140 -4.25 6.01 -4.18
CA VAL A 140 -3.34 6.24 -5.30
C VAL A 140 -3.51 7.65 -5.86
N GLY A 141 -4.73 8.15 -5.96
CA GLY A 141 -5.04 9.53 -6.36
C GLY A 141 -4.38 10.53 -5.41
N SER A 142 -4.59 10.36 -4.11
CA SER A 142 -3.98 11.21 -3.07
C SER A 142 -2.45 11.19 -3.11
N ILE A 143 -1.84 10.02 -3.29
CA ILE A 143 -0.38 9.90 -3.45
C ILE A 143 0.08 10.59 -4.75
N THR A 144 -0.66 10.43 -5.83
CA THR A 144 -0.36 11.08 -7.11
C THR A 144 -0.48 12.59 -7.01
N ASP A 145 -1.44 13.12 -6.24
CA ASP A 145 -1.57 14.55 -5.96
C ASP A 145 -0.44 15.07 -5.08
N VAL A 146 0.04 14.27 -4.12
CA VAL A 146 1.21 14.60 -3.31
C VAL A 146 2.48 14.63 -4.15
N VAL A 147 2.73 13.58 -4.90
CA VAL A 147 3.88 13.48 -5.80
C VAL A 147 3.77 14.59 -6.85
N GLY A 148 2.59 14.75 -7.45
CA GLY A 148 2.24 15.79 -8.41
C GLY A 148 2.32 17.20 -7.85
N GLY A 149 2.10 17.43 -6.56
CA GLY A 149 2.31 18.72 -5.90
C GLY A 149 3.78 18.97 -5.54
N VAL A 150 4.52 17.91 -5.19
CA VAL A 150 5.98 17.97 -5.00
C VAL A 150 6.71 18.15 -6.35
N THR A 151 6.17 17.58 -7.44
CA THR A 151 6.70 17.68 -8.81
C THR A 151 5.95 18.70 -9.67
N GLY A 152 4.93 19.38 -9.15
CA GLY A 152 4.00 20.23 -9.91
C GLY A 152 3.43 21.42 -9.13
N GLY A 153 3.92 21.69 -7.90
CA GLY A 153 4.02 23.06 -7.37
C GLY A 153 5.02 23.93 -8.15
N VAL A 154 5.27 23.54 -9.40
CA VAL A 154 6.31 23.98 -10.29
C VAL A 154 5.75 24.14 -11.70
N ASP A 155 4.63 24.85 -11.80
CA ASP A 155 4.44 25.69 -13.00
C ASP A 155 5.56 26.77 -13.11
N GLY A 156 6.40 26.90 -12.08
CA GLY A 156 7.83 27.17 -12.25
C GLY A 156 8.66 26.12 -11.51
N ASN A 157 9.46 25.32 -12.22
CA ASN A 157 10.53 24.46 -11.65
C ASN A 157 11.15 25.14 -10.39
N PRO A 158 11.50 24.47 -9.27
CA PRO A 158 12.09 25.18 -8.14
C PRO A 158 13.38 25.90 -8.56
N LEU A 159 14.10 25.34 -9.55
CA LEU A 159 15.17 26.03 -10.27
C LEU A 159 14.67 27.16 -11.16
N GLU A 160 13.48 27.15 -11.73
CA GLU A 160 12.88 28.26 -12.48
C GLU A 160 12.43 29.39 -11.55
N VAL A 161 11.83 29.12 -10.39
CA VAL A 161 11.63 30.14 -9.34
C VAL A 161 12.97 30.68 -8.85
N ILE A 162 13.97 29.82 -8.65
CA ILE A 162 15.34 30.26 -8.32
C ILE A 162 15.98 31.00 -9.51
N THR A 163 15.71 30.62 -10.77
CA THR A 163 16.25 31.27 -11.98
C THR A 163 15.52 32.57 -12.28
N ASP A 164 14.28 32.75 -11.86
CA ASP A 164 13.51 33.98 -11.94
C ASP A 164 13.86 34.91 -10.80
N ILE A 165 14.14 34.38 -9.61
CA ILE A 165 14.71 35.15 -8.49
C ILE A 165 16.14 35.58 -8.85
N ILE A 166 17.01 34.67 -9.29
CA ILE A 166 18.37 34.99 -9.73
C ILE A 166 18.33 35.85 -10.97
N GLY A 167 17.51 35.52 -11.96
CA GLY A 167 17.34 36.22 -13.24
C GLY A 167 16.67 37.58 -13.09
N GLY A 168 15.80 37.78 -12.11
CA GLY A 168 15.30 39.11 -11.72
C GLY A 168 16.36 39.91 -10.97
N VAL A 169 17.21 39.23 -10.19
CA VAL A 169 18.37 39.81 -9.49
C VAL A 169 19.56 40.08 -10.44
N THR A 170 19.68 39.39 -11.58
CA THR A 170 20.75 39.57 -12.59
C THR A 170 20.28 40.18 -13.90
N GLY A 171 18.97 40.28 -14.12
CA GLY A 171 18.34 40.68 -15.40
C GLY A 171 17.62 42.02 -15.34
N GLY A 172 17.64 42.71 -14.20
CA GLY A 172 17.45 44.15 -14.16
C GLY A 172 18.73 44.85 -14.61
N VAL A 173 18.90 44.97 -15.93
CA VAL A 173 19.89 45.80 -16.67
C VAL A 173 21.37 45.50 -16.41
N ASP A 174 22.05 44.78 -17.32
CA ASP A 174 23.52 44.79 -17.62
C ASP A 174 24.54 45.03 -16.49
N GLY A 175 24.15 44.81 -15.24
CA GLY A 175 24.75 45.41 -14.06
C GLY A 175 24.54 44.47 -12.90
N ASN A 176 25.59 44.32 -12.11
CA ASN A 176 25.59 43.40 -10.99
C ASN A 176 24.51 43.85 -9.98
N PRO A 177 23.72 42.96 -9.37
CA PRO A 177 22.83 43.34 -8.26
C PRO A 177 23.52 44.11 -7.12
N LEU A 178 24.84 43.91 -6.96
CA LEU A 178 25.66 44.71 -6.06
C LEU A 178 25.87 46.16 -6.53
N GLU A 179 25.81 46.44 -7.83
CA GLU A 179 25.90 47.78 -8.42
C GLU A 179 24.62 48.58 -8.14
N VAL A 180 23.43 47.97 -8.32
CA VAL A 180 22.15 48.59 -7.92
C VAL A 180 22.12 48.90 -6.42
N ILE A 181 22.61 47.99 -5.58
CA ILE A 181 22.73 48.26 -4.13
C ILE A 181 23.76 49.36 -3.86
N THR A 182 24.86 49.41 -4.60
CA THR A 182 25.89 50.45 -4.47
C THR A 182 25.38 51.81 -4.92
N ASP A 183 24.55 51.89 -5.96
CA ASP A 183 23.93 53.12 -6.45
C ASP A 183 22.82 53.61 -5.52
N ILE A 184 22.00 52.71 -4.96
CA ILE A 184 21.01 53.06 -3.93
C ILE A 184 21.72 53.59 -2.67
N ILE A 185 22.75 52.89 -2.19
CA ILE A 185 23.53 53.33 -1.02
C ILE A 185 24.30 54.62 -1.35
N GLY A 186 24.84 54.75 -2.57
CA GLY A 186 25.57 55.91 -3.07
C GLY A 186 24.68 57.14 -3.19
N GLY A 187 23.45 57.00 -3.66
CA GLY A 187 22.43 58.06 -3.69
C GLY A 187 21.97 58.46 -2.28
N VAL A 188 21.79 57.50 -1.38
CA VAL A 188 21.44 57.76 0.03
C VAL A 188 22.59 58.43 0.81
N THR A 189 23.84 58.09 0.50
CA THR A 189 25.03 58.68 1.17
C THR A 189 25.53 59.96 0.51
N GLY A 190 25.34 60.15 -0.80
CA GLY A 190 25.61 61.39 -1.53
C GLY A 190 24.52 62.45 -1.35
N GLY A 191 23.31 62.04 -0.94
CA GLY A 191 22.17 62.91 -0.68
C GLY A 191 22.19 63.65 0.66
N VAL A 192 23.23 63.50 1.49
CA VAL A 192 23.33 64.21 2.78
C VAL A 192 23.45 65.73 2.64
N ASP A 193 23.80 66.23 1.44
CA ASP A 193 23.85 67.66 1.09
C ASP A 193 22.73 68.08 0.09
N GLY A 194 21.90 67.15 -0.37
CA GLY A 194 20.87 67.34 -1.41
C GLY A 194 19.44 67.33 -0.88
N ASN A 195 18.47 67.79 -1.68
CA ASN A 195 17.05 67.79 -1.31
C ASN A 195 16.55 66.33 -1.12
N PRO A 196 15.96 65.95 0.02
CA PRO A 196 15.48 64.59 0.27
C PRO A 196 14.51 64.04 -0.79
N LEU A 197 13.77 64.93 -1.47
CA LEU A 197 12.85 64.54 -2.54
C LEU A 197 13.56 64.15 -3.84
N GLU A 198 14.74 64.71 -4.10
CA GLU A 198 15.55 64.40 -5.29
C GLU A 198 16.16 63.00 -5.14
N VAL A 199 16.70 62.69 -3.96
CA VAL A 199 17.19 61.36 -3.59
C VAL A 199 16.10 60.29 -3.74
N ILE A 200 14.88 60.59 -3.28
CA ILE A 200 13.75 59.66 -3.43
C ILE A 200 13.37 59.49 -4.91
N THR A 201 13.42 60.56 -5.71
CA THR A 201 13.11 60.50 -7.14
C THR A 201 14.14 59.68 -7.89
N ASP A 202 15.42 59.79 -7.54
CA ASP A 202 16.51 59.01 -8.15
C ASP A 202 16.43 57.52 -7.76
N ILE A 203 16.14 57.22 -6.49
CA ILE A 203 15.93 55.83 -6.03
C ILE A 203 14.73 55.20 -6.72
N ILE A 204 13.61 55.93 -6.81
CA ILE A 204 12.41 55.42 -7.50
C ILE A 204 12.68 55.31 -9.00
N GLY A 205 13.38 56.26 -9.61
CA GLY A 205 13.76 56.25 -11.02
C GLY A 205 14.66 55.07 -11.38
N GLY A 206 15.63 54.73 -10.53
CA GLY A 206 16.47 53.54 -10.71
C GLY A 206 15.70 52.23 -10.56
N VAL A 207 14.77 52.15 -9.59
CA VAL A 207 13.96 50.94 -9.35
C VAL A 207 12.84 50.76 -10.40
N THR A 208 12.30 51.84 -10.95
CA THR A 208 11.20 51.81 -11.93
C THR A 208 11.66 51.92 -13.38
N GLY A 209 12.84 52.49 -13.64
CA GLY A 209 13.43 52.66 -14.97
C GLY A 209 13.78 51.35 -15.67
N GLY A 210 14.04 50.26 -14.92
CA GLY A 210 14.29 48.93 -15.48
C GLY A 210 13.05 48.22 -16.04
N ILE A 211 11.83 48.71 -15.75
CA ILE A 211 10.57 48.04 -16.14
C ILE A 211 9.89 48.75 -17.34
N GLY A 212 10.41 49.90 -17.80
CA GLY A 212 9.60 50.85 -18.58
C GLY A 212 10.12 51.38 -19.93
N ASP A 213 11.28 50.97 -20.46
CA ASP A 213 11.81 51.58 -21.71
C ASP A 213 12.35 50.58 -22.74
N GLY A 214 11.76 49.38 -22.79
CA GLY A 214 12.00 48.44 -23.88
C GLY A 214 11.14 48.74 -25.11
N THR A 215 11.13 49.96 -25.64
CA THR A 215 10.89 50.30 -27.08
C THR A 215 10.56 51.77 -27.28
N SER A 216 11.44 52.49 -27.99
CA SER A 216 11.08 53.20 -29.24
C SER A 216 12.34 53.75 -29.95
N PRO A 217 12.30 53.87 -31.30
CA PRO A 217 13.47 54.04 -32.19
C PRO A 217 14.19 55.39 -32.11
#